data_AF-A0A8S0FTE4-F1
#
_entry.id   AF-A0A8S0FTE4-F1
#
_cell.length_a   1.000
_cell.length_b   1.000
_cell.length_c   1.000
_cell.angle_alpha   90.00
_cell.angle_beta   90.00
_cell.angle_gamma   90.00
#
_symmetry.space_group_name_H-M   'P 1'
#
loop_
_entity.id
_entity.type
_entity.pdbx_description
1 polymer ?
#
loop_
_entity_poly.entity_id
_entity_poly.type
_entity_poly.pdbx_seq_one_letter_code
_entity_poly.pdbx_strand_id
1 'polypeptide(L)'
;MGLFLTAGLGSGSTFQMIAVIFRQITIYRVKMKGGSDEQAQREAVTETAAALGFISAIGAVGGFFIPQAFGMSLNMTGSPVGAMKVFLIFYIVCVLLTWLVYGRRKFSQK
;
A
#
# COMPACT_ATOMS: atom_id res chain seq x y z
N MET A 1 -10.68 -8.80 18.72
CA MET A 1 -10.93 -7.40 18.34
C MET A 1 -9.68 -6.65 17.89
N GLY A 2 -8.56 -6.70 18.64
CA GLY A 2 -7.33 -5.97 18.26
C GLY A 2 -6.79 -6.22 16.84
N LEU A 3 -6.76 -7.48 16.38
CA LEU A 3 -6.25 -7.84 15.04
C LEU A 3 -7.07 -7.23 13.88
N PHE A 4 -8.40 -7.18 14.00
CA PHE A 4 -9.28 -6.56 13.01
C PHE A 4 -9.12 -5.03 13.00
N LEU A 5 -8.92 -4.43 14.17
CA LEU A 5 -8.68 -2.99 14.30
C LEU A 5 -7.34 -2.61 13.67
N THR A 6 -6.26 -3.34 13.94
CA THR A 6 -4.94 -3.04 13.38
C THR A 6 -4.89 -3.27 11.87
N ALA A 7 -5.56 -4.32 11.37
CA ALA A 7 -5.69 -4.57 9.93
C ALA A 7 -6.53 -3.49 9.24
N GLY A 8 -7.65 -3.07 9.85
CA GLY A 8 -8.50 -2.00 9.32
C GLY A 8 -7.81 -0.63 9.28
N LEU A 9 -7.10 -0.28 10.36
CA LEU A 9 -6.30 0.96 10.44
C LEU A 9 -5.15 0.94 9.42
N GLY A 10 -4.46 -0.19 9.26
CA GLY A 10 -3.39 -0.35 8.28
C GLY A 10 -3.88 -0.18 6.84
N SER A 11 -5.01 -0.80 6.49
CA SER A 11 -5.62 -0.65 5.17
C SER A 11 -6.04 0.79 4.90
N GLY A 12 -6.82 1.40 5.80
CA GLY A 12 -7.31 2.77 5.62
C GLY A 12 -6.19 3.81 5.49
N SER A 13 -5.17 3.72 6.34
CA SER A 13 -4.01 4.61 6.29
C SER A 13 -3.20 4.45 5.00
N THR A 14 -3.01 3.22 4.52
CA THR A 14 -2.28 2.95 3.27
C THR A 14 -3.04 3.48 2.05
N PHE A 15 -4.34 3.24 1.96
CA PHE A 15 -5.17 3.76 0.86
C PHE A 15 -5.18 5.30 0.83
N GLN A 16 -5.30 5.95 1.99
CA GLN A 16 -5.18 7.41 2.12
C GLN A 16 -3.80 7.91 1.70
N MET A 17 -2.74 7.24 2.17
CA MET A 17 -1.37 7.61 1.82
C MET A 17 -1.16 7.58 0.30
N ILE A 18 -1.55 6.48 -0.36
CA ILE A 18 -1.45 6.33 -1.81
C ILE A 18 -2.25 7.43 -2.52
N ALA A 19 -3.50 7.67 -2.10
CA ALA A 19 -4.36 8.67 -2.72
C ALA A 19 -3.75 10.07 -2.68
N VAL A 20 -3.21 10.48 -1.54
CA VAL A 20 -2.59 11.80 -1.36
C VAL A 20 -1.32 11.93 -2.20
N ILE A 21 -0.45 10.90 -2.19
CA ILE A 21 0.83 10.95 -2.90
C ILE A 21 0.64 10.93 -4.41
N PHE A 22 -0.17 10.02 -4.94
CA PHE A 22 -0.40 9.94 -6.38
C PHE A 22 -1.01 11.24 -6.91
N ARG A 23 -2.01 11.77 -6.19
CA ARG A 23 -2.62 13.06 -6.54
C ARG A 23 -1.57 14.18 -6.58
N GLN A 24 -0.70 14.25 -5.57
CA GLN A 24 0.35 15.28 -5.51
C GLN A 24 1.37 15.12 -6.65
N ILE A 25 1.78 13.89 -6.95
CA ILE A 25 2.72 13.58 -8.03
C ILE A 25 2.11 13.97 -9.39
N THR A 26 0.85 13.63 -9.65
CA THR A 26 0.19 13.95 -10.92
C THR A 26 -0.02 15.46 -11.06
N ILE A 27 -0.48 16.16 -10.02
CA ILE A 27 -0.62 17.62 -10.05
C ILE A 27 0.73 18.27 -10.37
N TYR A 28 1.79 17.87 -9.67
CA TYR A 28 3.14 18.40 -9.90
C TYR A 28 3.64 18.12 -11.32
N ARG A 29 3.40 16.90 -11.83
CA ARG A 29 3.75 16.50 -13.20
C ARG A 29 3.04 17.35 -14.25
N VAL A 30 1.74 17.59 -14.10
CA VAL A 30 0.95 18.38 -15.06
C VAL A 30 1.35 19.85 -15.02
N LYS A 31 1.56 20.42 -13.81
CA LYS A 31 2.04 21.81 -13.67
C LYS A 31 3.43 22.01 -14.28
N MET A 32 4.36 21.08 -14.11
CA MET A 32 5.68 21.17 -14.74
C MET A 32 5.63 21.12 -16.28
N LYS A 33 4.58 20.54 -16.85
CA LYS A 33 4.34 20.54 -18.31
C LYS A 33 3.62 21.80 -18.81
N GLY A 34 3.33 22.76 -17.92
CA GLY A 34 2.60 24.00 -18.26
C GLY A 34 1.08 23.83 -18.36
N GLY A 35 0.52 22.73 -17.83
CA GLY A 35 -0.93 22.50 -17.82
C GLY A 35 -1.67 23.42 -16.85
N SER A 36 -2.96 23.64 -17.09
CA SER A 36 -3.81 24.46 -16.21
C SER A 36 -4.13 23.74 -14.90
N ASP A 37 -4.53 24.50 -13.87
CA ASP A 37 -4.96 23.93 -12.59
C ASP A 37 -6.16 22.99 -12.75
N GLU A 38 -7.08 23.28 -13.67
CA GLU A 38 -8.23 22.41 -13.95
C GLU A 38 -7.79 21.08 -14.57
N GLN A 39 -6.86 21.12 -15.54
CA GLN A 39 -6.29 19.91 -16.15
C GLN A 39 -5.55 19.07 -15.12
N ALA A 40 -4.74 19.72 -14.28
CA ALA A 40 -3.99 19.04 -13.21
C ALA A 40 -4.93 18.33 -12.22
N GLN A 41 -6.06 18.95 -11.84
CA GLN A 41 -7.03 18.30 -10.96
C GLN A 41 -7.75 17.13 -11.64
N ARG A 42 -8.20 17.28 -12.90
CA ARG A 42 -8.88 16.20 -13.63
C ARG A 42 -7.98 14.98 -13.79
N GLU A 43 -6.76 15.17 -14.29
CA GLU A 43 -5.81 14.06 -14.47
C GLU A 43 -5.44 13.42 -13.14
N ALA A 44 -5.23 14.21 -12.09
CA ALA A 44 -4.89 13.67 -10.79
C ALA A 44 -6.00 12.81 -10.20
N VAL A 45 -7.27 13.19 -10.38
CA VAL A 45 -8.42 12.36 -9.94
C VAL A 45 -8.45 11.05 -10.72
N THR A 46 -8.34 11.10 -12.05
CA THR A 46 -8.41 9.91 -12.90
C THR A 46 -7.24 8.96 -12.67
N GLU A 47 -6.00 9.45 -12.66
CA GLU A 47 -4.81 8.62 -12.42
C GLU A 47 -4.82 8.03 -11.01
N THR A 48 -5.20 8.80 -9.99
CA THR A 48 -5.27 8.31 -8.61
C THR A 48 -6.34 7.23 -8.47
N ALA A 49 -7.52 7.41 -9.07
CA ALA A 49 -8.57 6.39 -9.05
C ALA A 49 -8.12 5.10 -9.76
N ALA A 50 -7.47 5.20 -10.91
CA ALA A 50 -6.92 4.06 -11.64
C ALA A 50 -5.85 3.32 -10.82
N ALA A 51 -4.91 4.07 -10.21
CA ALA A 51 -3.87 3.51 -9.36
C ALA A 51 -4.45 2.80 -8.14
N LEU A 52 -5.40 3.40 -7.44
CA LEU A 52 -6.07 2.79 -6.29
C LEU A 52 -6.83 1.52 -6.67
N GLY A 53 -7.52 1.51 -7.81
CA GLY A 53 -8.21 0.33 -8.32
C GLY A 53 -7.24 -0.82 -8.60
N PHE A 54 -6.11 -0.54 -9.27
CA PHE A 54 -5.09 -1.54 -9.57
C PHE A 54 -4.41 -2.08 -8.30
N ILE A 55 -4.04 -1.21 -7.37
CA ILE A 55 -3.43 -1.60 -6.09
C ILE A 55 -4.40 -2.43 -5.25
N SER A 56 -5.70 -2.09 -5.25
CA SER A 56 -6.74 -2.85 -4.57
C SER A 56 -6.84 -4.28 -5.13
N ALA A 57 -6.82 -4.44 -6.45
CA ALA A 57 -6.83 -5.75 -7.10
C ALA A 57 -5.63 -6.63 -6.69
N ILE A 58 -4.43 -6.03 -6.61
CA ILE A 58 -3.24 -6.74 -6.11
C ILE A 58 -3.41 -7.10 -4.64
N GLY A 59 -3.90 -6.18 -3.81
CA GLY A 59 -4.13 -6.40 -2.38
C GLY A 59 -5.09 -7.56 -2.09
N ALA A 60 -6.09 -7.76 -2.94
CA ALA A 60 -7.04 -8.87 -2.82
C ALA A 60 -6.38 -10.26 -2.89
N VAL A 61 -5.25 -10.39 -3.60
CA VAL A 61 -4.47 -11.64 -3.68
C VAL A 61 -4.00 -12.09 -2.29
N GLY A 62 -3.76 -11.15 -1.38
CA GLY A 62 -3.40 -11.45 0.02
C GLY A 62 -4.47 -12.27 0.75
N GLY A 63 -5.75 -12.07 0.41
CA GLY A 63 -6.87 -12.82 1.01
C GLY A 63 -6.84 -14.31 0.67
N PHE A 64 -6.29 -14.69 -0.48
CA PHE A 64 -6.06 -16.08 -0.87
C PHE A 64 -4.71 -16.61 -0.35
N PHE A 65 -3.67 -15.78 -0.40
CA PHE A 65 -2.32 -16.19 -0.01
C PHE A 65 -2.21 -16.59 1.47
N ILE A 66 -2.87 -15.86 2.38
CA ILE A 66 -2.81 -16.12 3.82
C ILE A 66 -3.33 -17.53 4.19
N PRO A 67 -4.58 -17.90 3.86
CA PRO A 67 -5.10 -19.24 4.20
C PRO A 67 -4.33 -20.35 3.47
N GLN A 68 -3.91 -20.13 2.22
CA GLN A 68 -3.12 -21.10 1.46
C GLN A 68 -1.75 -21.38 2.12
N ALA A 69 -1.05 -20.33 2.57
CA ALA A 69 0.24 -20.46 3.23
C ALA A 69 0.11 -21.16 4.60
N PHE A 70 -0.94 -20.87 5.37
CA PHE A 70 -1.23 -21.63 6.60
C PHE A 70 -1.51 -23.10 6.31
N GLY A 71 -2.34 -23.39 5.29
CA GLY A 71 -2.63 -24.77 4.87
C GLY A 71 -1.37 -25.54 4.46
N MET A 72 -0.48 -24.91 3.68
CA MET A 72 0.80 -25.50 3.29
C MET A 72 1.72 -25.74 4.50
N SER A 73 1.82 -24.78 5.42
CA SER A 73 2.62 -24.92 6.64
C SER A 73 2.13 -26.07 7.52
N LEU A 74 0.81 -26.18 7.70
CA LEU A 74 0.18 -27.26 8.47
C LEU A 74 0.38 -28.63 7.80
N ASN A 75 0.18 -28.73 6.48
CA ASN A 75 0.34 -29.99 5.76
C ASN A 75 1.78 -30.51 5.75
N MET A 76 2.77 -29.60 5.63
CA MET A 76 4.18 -30.00 5.52
C MET A 76 4.87 -30.18 6.87
N THR A 77 4.51 -29.38 7.88
CA THR A 77 5.25 -29.32 9.16
C THR A 77 4.39 -29.66 10.38
N GLY A 78 3.08 -29.84 10.20
CA GLY A 78 2.12 -30.00 11.30
C GLY A 78 1.91 -28.72 12.14
N SER A 79 2.53 -27.60 11.75
CA SER A 79 2.54 -26.37 12.55
C SER A 79 2.34 -25.10 11.70
N PRO A 80 1.61 -24.09 12.19
CA PRO A 80 1.43 -22.82 11.48
C PRO A 80 2.66 -21.89 11.59
N VAL A 81 3.66 -22.25 12.39
CA VAL A 81 4.82 -21.38 12.70
C VAL A 81 5.63 -21.03 11.45
N GLY A 82 5.70 -21.93 10.46
CA GLY A 82 6.36 -21.66 9.18
C GLY A 82 5.72 -20.47 8.45
N ALA A 83 4.41 -20.49 8.27
CA ALA A 83 3.66 -19.38 7.67
C ALA A 83 3.80 -18.07 8.49
N MET A 84 3.75 -18.16 9.82
CA MET A 84 3.91 -16.99 10.68
C MET A 84 5.27 -16.29 10.51
N LYS A 85 6.37 -17.06 10.37
CA LYS A 85 7.70 -16.49 10.11
C LYS A 85 7.74 -15.74 8.79
N VAL A 86 7.12 -16.29 7.74
CA VAL A 86 7.04 -15.62 6.42
C VAL A 86 6.28 -14.30 6.53
N PHE A 87 5.12 -14.29 7.20
CA PHE A 87 4.35 -13.05 7.40
C PHE A 87 5.10 -12.03 8.25
N LEU A 88 5.83 -12.44 9.28
CA LEU A 88 6.65 -11.55 10.09
C LEU A 88 7.75 -10.87 9.25
N ILE A 89 8.48 -11.65 8.44
CA ILE A 89 9.50 -11.11 7.54
C ILE A 89 8.87 -10.14 6.55
N PHE A 90 7.71 -10.48 5.97
CA PHE A 90 6.99 -9.61 5.07
C PHE A 90 6.63 -8.27 5.73
N TYR A 91 6.10 -8.27 6.96
CA TYR A 91 5.79 -7.03 7.68
C TYR A 91 7.04 -6.19 7.98
N ILE A 92 8.16 -6.82 8.34
CA ILE A 92 9.44 -6.11 8.55
C ILE A 92 9.88 -5.42 7.25
N VAL A 93 9.80 -6.11 6.11
CA VAL A 93 10.12 -5.54 4.80
C VAL A 93 9.19 -4.36 4.47
N CYS A 94 7.89 -4.48 4.71
CA CYS A 94 6.94 -3.38 4.49
C CYS A 94 7.24 -2.15 5.35
N VAL A 95 7.62 -2.34 6.62
CA VAL A 95 8.03 -1.23 7.51
C VAL A 95 9.30 -0.57 6.99
N LEU A 96 10.31 -1.36 6.61
CA LEU A 96 11.55 -0.83 6.04
C LEU A 96 11.31 -0.07 4.73
N LEU A 97 10.48 -0.59 3.83
CA LEU A 97 10.13 0.10 2.59
C LEU A 97 9.40 1.42 2.85
N THR A 98 8.41 1.41 3.76
CA THR A 98 7.70 2.62 4.17
C THR A 98 8.67 3.64 4.75
N TRP A 99 9.59 3.20 5.61
CA TRP A 99 10.59 4.07 6.22
C TRP A 99 11.61 4.61 5.20
N LEU A 100 12.08 3.80 4.25
CA LEU A 100 13.03 4.22 3.22
C LEU A 100 12.41 5.19 2.21
N VAL A 101 11.16 4.96 1.80
CA VAL A 101 10.47 5.79 0.80
C VAL A 101 9.90 7.06 1.43
N TYR A 102 9.28 6.95 2.62
CA TYR A 102 8.56 8.06 3.27
C TYR A 102 9.29 8.64 4.48
N GLY A 103 9.91 7.80 5.31
CA GLY A 103 10.60 8.26 6.53
C GLY A 103 11.92 8.98 6.26
N ARG A 104 12.67 8.60 5.22
CA ARG A 104 13.96 9.24 4.89
C ARG A 104 13.84 10.49 4.03
N ARG A 105 12.79 10.60 3.21
CA ARG A 105 12.47 11.85 2.53
C ARG A 105 11.69 12.70 3.52
N LYS A 106 12.37 13.55 4.28
CA LYS A 106 11.70 14.74 4.84
C LYS A 106 11.02 15.39 3.65
N PHE A 107 9.69 15.29 3.58
CA PHE A 107 8.89 16.16 2.75
C PHE A 107 9.15 17.54 3.34
N SER A 108 10.23 18.18 2.87
CA SER A 108 10.58 19.54 3.19
C SER A 108 9.48 20.38 2.57
N GLN A 109 8.38 20.50 3.32
CA GLN A 109 7.41 21.57 3.19
C GLN A 109 8.20 22.88 3.28
N LYS A 110 8.57 23.39 2.12
CA LYS A 110 8.92 24.78 1.93
C LYS A 110 8.14 25.29 0.73
#